data_AF-A0A3N5Y9U6-F1
#
_entry.id   AF-A0A3N5Y9U6-F1
#
_cell.length_a   1.000
_cell.length_b   1.000
_cell.length_c   1.000
_cell.angle_alpha   90.00
_cell.angle_beta   90.00
_cell.angle_gamma   90.00
#
_symmetry.space_group_name_H-M   'P 1'
#
loop_
_entity.id
_entity.type
_entity.pdbx_description
1 polymer ?
#
loop_
_entity_poly.entity_id
_entity_poly.type
_entity_poly.pdbx_seq_one_letter_code
_entity_poly.pdbx_strand_id
1 'polypeptide(L)' 'MTSGGRVLTVVGEGQDYRQAISRAYDAASRIAFDGMFMWKDIGKKALGPH' A
#
# COMPACT_ATOMS: atom_id res chain seq x y z
N MET A 1 10.53 -23.42 -9.39
CA MET A 1 10.03 -22.71 -8.20
C MET A 1 10.10 -21.23 -8.48
N THR A 2 8.98 -20.61 -8.88
CA THR A 2 8.89 -19.14 -8.91
C THR A 2 8.15 -18.72 -7.64
N SER A 3 8.90 -18.40 -6.59
CA SER A 3 8.36 -17.73 -5.38
C SER A 3 8.10 -16.24 -5.68
N GLY A 4 7.47 -15.96 -6.82
CA GLY A 4 7.62 -14.71 -7.57
C GLY A 4 6.75 -13.56 -7.08
N GLY A 5 7.42 -12.54 -6.54
CA GLY A 5 7.11 -11.12 -6.74
C GLY A 5 6.10 -10.47 -5.79
N ARG A 6 5.07 -11.18 -5.30
CA ARG A 6 4.06 -10.61 -4.40
C ARG A 6 3.85 -11.51 -3.19
N VAL A 7 4.24 -11.00 -2.03
CA VAL A 7 4.17 -11.73 -0.75
C VAL A 7 2.88 -11.41 0.01
N LEU A 8 2.50 -10.13 0.04
CA LEU A 8 1.42 -9.62 0.89
C LEU A 8 0.65 -8.52 0.15
N THR A 9 -0.60 -8.29 0.52
CA THR A 9 -1.37 -7.10 0.17
C THR A 9 -1.90 -6.47 1.45
N VAL A 10 -1.68 -5.17 1.63
CA VAL A 10 -2.19 -4.40 2.75
C VAL A 10 -3.35 -3.53 2.24
N VAL A 11 -4.49 -3.61 2.92
CA VAL A 11 -5.70 -2.84 2.59
C VAL A 11 -5.98 -1.87 3.73
N GLY A 12 -6.17 -0.59 3.39
CA GLY A 12 -6.63 0.44 4.31
C GLY A 12 -8.04 0.89 3.95
N GLU A 13 -8.96 0.85 4.91
CA GLU A 13 -10.32 1.34 4.77
C GLU A 13 -10.45 2.72 5.42
N GLY A 14 -11.17 3.66 4.79
CA GLY A 14 -11.40 5.01 5.30
C GLY A 14 -12.62 5.65 4.64
N GLN A 15 -13.11 6.76 5.21
CA GLN A 15 -14.29 7.48 4.68
C GLN A 15 -14.03 8.19 3.35
N ASP A 16 -12.76 8.37 3.00
CA ASP A 16 -12.30 8.98 1.77
C ASP A 16 -10.99 8.34 1.31
N TYR A 17 -10.56 8.65 0.07
CA TYR A 17 -9.33 8.11 -0.49
C TYR A 17 -8.09 8.50 0.32
N ARG A 18 -8.03 9.70 0.89
CA ARG A 18 -6.87 10.15 1.67
C ARG A 18 -6.69 9.29 2.92
N GLN A 19 -7.77 9.00 3.63
CA GLN A 19 -7.77 8.14 4.82
C GLN A 19 -7.41 6.69 4.46
N ALA A 20 -8.04 6.13 3.41
CA ALA A 20 -7.77 4.76 2.97
C ALA A 20 -6.29 4.58 2.58
N ILE A 21 -5.73 5.52 1.81
CA ILE A 21 -4.33 5.53 1.39
C ILE A 21 -3.39 5.64 2.60
N SER A 22 -3.63 6.60 3.51
CA SER A 22 -2.80 6.78 4.71
C SER A 22 -2.77 5.51 5.54
N ARG A 23 -3.94 4.94 5.85
CA ARG A 23 -4.06 3.73 6.67
C ARG A 23 -3.36 2.53 6.04
N ALA A 24 -3.44 2.38 4.72
CA ALA A 24 -2.73 1.32 4.00
C ALA A 24 -1.20 1.45 4.14
N TYR A 25 -0.66 2.66 3.95
CA TYR A 25 0.78 2.91 4.09
C TYR A 25 1.25 2.81 5.55
N ASP A 26 0.47 3.31 6.51
CA ASP A 26 0.78 3.23 7.93
C ASP A 26 0.84 1.77 8.40
N ALA A 27 -0.11 0.93 7.97
CA ALA A 27 -0.09 -0.50 8.27
C ALA A 27 1.06 -1.22 7.55
N ALA A 28 1.32 -0.92 6.27
CA ALA A 28 2.42 -1.52 5.52
C ALA A 28 3.79 -1.18 6.11
N SER A 29 3.97 0.02 6.67
CA SER A 29 5.22 0.46 7.30
C SER A 29 5.63 -0.35 8.54
N ARG A 30 4.68 -1.10 9.12
CA ARG A 30 4.91 -1.94 10.31
C ARG A 30 5.38 -3.35 9.96
N ILE A 31 5.40 -3.71 8.68
CA ILE A 31 5.82 -5.01 8.17
C ILE A 31 7.25 -4.89 7.67
N ALA A 32 8.11 -5.83 8.05
CA ALA A 32 9.49 -5.89 7.57
C ALA A 32 9.96 -7.34 7.42
N PHE A 33 10.63 -7.64 6.32
CA PHE A 33 11.32 -8.89 6.05
C PHE A 33 12.45 -8.64 5.04
N ASP A 34 13.42 -9.56 4.99
CA ASP A 34 14.57 -9.43 4.10
C ASP A 34 14.14 -9.37 2.63
N GLY A 35 14.74 -8.45 1.87
CA GLY A 35 14.40 -8.21 0.47
C GLY A 35 13.00 -7.62 0.21
N MET A 36 12.34 -7.01 1.20
CA MET A 36 11.03 -6.39 1.00
C MET A 36 11.09 -5.17 0.07
N PHE A 37 10.18 -5.12 -0.91
CA PHE A 37 9.95 -3.97 -1.77
C PHE A 37 8.46 -3.61 -1.79
N MET A 38 8.15 -2.31 -1.75
CA MET A 38 6.79 -1.80 -1.90
C MET A 38 6.76 -0.50 -2.71
N TRP A 39 5.68 -0.29 -3.47
CA TRP A 39 5.42 0.97 -4.14
C TRP A 39 4.92 2.02 -3.16
N LYS A 40 5.24 3.30 -3.41
CA LYS A 40 4.93 4.46 -2.54
C LYS A 40 3.98 5.48 -3.18
N ASP A 41 3.37 5.12 -4.31
CA ASP A 41 2.55 6.00 -5.13
C ASP A 41 1.16 5.43 -5.48
N ILE A 42 0.83 4.25 -4.94
CA ILE A 42 -0.52 3.68 -4.99
C ILE A 42 -1.52 4.69 -4.40
N GLY A 43 -2.59 4.96 -5.16
CA GLY A 43 -3.68 5.84 -4.76
C GLY A 43 -3.51 7.33 -5.09
N LYS A 44 -2.33 7.80 -5.50
CA LYS A 44 -2.10 9.24 -5.76
C LYS A 44 -3.04 9.83 -6.82
N LYS A 45 -3.40 9.05 -7.86
CA LYS A 45 -4.33 9.50 -8.92
C LYS A 45 -5.75 9.77 -8.40
N ALA A 46 -6.18 9.09 -7.34
CA ALA A 46 -7.50 9.29 -6.72
C ALA A 46 -7.57 10.59 -5.90
N LEU A 47 -6.45 11.29 -5.71
CA LEU A 47 -6.38 12.60 -5.04
C LEU A 47 -6.39 13.77 -6.04
N GLY A 48 -6.33 13.49 -7.34
CA GLY A 48 -6.39 14.52 -8.39
C GLY A 48 -7.83 14.96 -8.69
N PRO A 49 -8.01 16.08 -9.40
CA PRO A 49 -9.32 16.48 -9.92
C PRO A 49 -9.83 15.42 -10.91
N HIS A 50 -11.13 15.16 -10.86
CA HIS A 50 -11.86 14.31 -11.80
C HIS A 50 -12.51 15.15 -12.90
#